data_AF-A0A2R6M831-F1
#
_entry.id   AF-A0A2R6M831-F1
#
_cell.length_a   1.000
_cell.length_b   1.000
_cell.length_c   1.000
_cell.angle_alpha   90.00
_cell.angle_beta   90.00
_cell.angle_gamma   90.00
#
_symmetry.space_group_name_H-M   'P 1'
#
loop_
_entity.id
_entity.type
_entity.pdbx_description
1 polymer ?
#
loop_
_entity_poly.entity_id
_entity_poly.type
_entity_poly.pdbx_seq_one_letter_code
_entity_poly.pdbx_strand_id
1 'polypeptide(L)'
;MSDPDEIDLTEEERKALHDLQLGIEQIYRGYGNLLAFHHSLGRGMDHLDDARQTLREAGHSAMAEELRDEQLPTGIIGDMWTYELVEAFESEFLDGVTSFEGEVREDLANGQRHVTERQQQQHWSERADTDKQN
;
A
#
# COMPACT_ATOMS: atom_id res chain seq x y z
N MET A 1 17.34 30.90 -10.86
CA MET A 1 16.35 29.95 -10.33
C MET A 1 15.32 29.82 -11.42
N SER A 2 15.27 28.69 -12.12
CA SER A 2 14.22 28.43 -13.12
C SER A 2 12.88 28.41 -12.40
N ASP A 3 11.86 28.93 -13.07
CA ASP A 3 10.48 28.83 -12.60
C ASP A 3 10.11 27.34 -12.46
N PRO A 4 9.72 26.84 -11.27
CA PRO A 4 9.32 25.45 -11.10
C PRO A 4 8.10 25.05 -11.94
N ASP A 5 7.42 26.01 -12.58
CA ASP A 5 6.31 25.79 -13.51
C ASP A 5 6.73 25.50 -14.97
N GLU A 6 8.04 25.49 -15.28
CA GLU A 6 8.55 25.35 -16.65
C GLU A 6 9.18 23.97 -16.92
N ILE A 7 8.57 22.90 -16.42
CA ILE A 7 8.91 21.54 -16.92
C ILE A 7 8.12 21.32 -18.21
N ASP A 8 8.83 21.38 -19.34
CA ASP A 8 8.28 21.13 -20.67
C ASP A 8 8.02 19.63 -20.87
N LEU A 9 6.91 19.16 -20.30
CA LEU A 9 6.41 17.80 -20.51
C LEU A 9 5.47 17.78 -21.71
N THR A 10 5.66 16.80 -22.57
CA THR A 10 4.64 16.38 -23.54
C THR A 10 3.37 15.91 -22.83
N GLU A 11 2.24 15.91 -23.54
CA GLU A 11 0.97 15.40 -22.99
C GLU A 11 1.11 13.91 -22.62
N GLU A 12 1.83 13.14 -23.43
CA GLU A 12 2.09 11.73 -23.19
C GLU A 12 2.92 11.51 -21.91
N GLU A 13 3.97 12.30 -21.67
CA GLU A 13 4.78 12.21 -20.44
C GLU A 13 3.97 12.60 -19.21
N ARG A 14 3.19 13.68 -19.29
CA ARG A 14 2.29 14.10 -18.21
C ARG A 14 1.27 13.03 -17.87
N LYS A 15 0.66 12.43 -18.89
CA LYS A 15 -0.29 11.33 -18.73
C LYS A 15 0.39 10.10 -18.10
N ALA A 16 1.59 9.74 -18.56
CA ALA A 16 2.33 8.60 -18.01
C ALA A 16 2.67 8.80 -16.52
N LEU A 17 3.15 9.98 -16.14
CA LEU A 17 3.43 10.32 -14.74
C LEU A 17 2.17 10.26 -13.87
N HIS A 18 1.05 10.78 -14.37
CA HIS A 18 -0.22 10.68 -13.65
C HIS A 18 -0.70 9.23 -13.48
N ASP A 19 -0.64 8.43 -14.55
CA ASP A 19 -1.02 7.01 -14.50
C ASP A 19 -0.12 6.21 -13.54
N LEU A 20 1.19 6.51 -13.50
CA LEU A 20 2.13 5.91 -12.53
C LEU A 20 1.74 6.27 -11.10
N GLN A 21 1.46 7.55 -10.81
CA GLN A 21 1.02 7.96 -9.47
C GLN A 21 -0.27 7.25 -9.06
N LEU A 22 -1.27 7.18 -9.95
CA LEU A 22 -2.53 6.47 -9.67
C LEU A 22 -2.31 4.97 -9.47
N GLY A 23 -1.45 4.34 -10.28
CA GLY A 23 -1.09 2.94 -10.16
C GLY A 23 -0.45 2.62 -8.82
N ILE A 24 0.55 3.42 -8.42
CA ILE A 24 1.21 3.30 -7.11
C ILE A 24 0.22 3.49 -5.96
N GLU A 25 -0.70 4.45 -6.06
CA GLU A 25 -1.75 4.64 -5.04
C GLU A 25 -2.62 3.38 -4.87
N GLN A 26 -3.05 2.76 -5.98
CA GLN A 26 -3.84 1.52 -5.92
C GLN A 26 -3.03 0.36 -5.31
N ILE A 27 -1.74 0.27 -5.62
CA ILE A 27 -0.84 -0.73 -5.04
C ILE A 27 -0.71 -0.52 -3.53
N TYR A 28 -0.52 0.71 -3.06
CA TYR A 28 -0.49 1.02 -1.62
C TYR A 28 -1.82 0.69 -0.93
N ARG A 29 -2.97 0.93 -1.57
CA ARG A 29 -4.28 0.50 -1.04
C ARG A 29 -4.35 -1.02 -0.92
N GLY A 30 -3.87 -1.75 -1.92
CA GLY A 30 -3.73 -3.21 -1.88
C GLY A 30 -2.84 -3.68 -0.74
N TYR A 31 -1.69 -3.05 -0.55
CA TYR A 31 -0.78 -3.36 0.56
C TYR A 31 -1.41 -3.09 1.93
N GLY A 32 -2.14 -1.98 2.08
CA GLY A 32 -2.90 -1.69 3.28
C GLY A 32 -3.95 -2.77 3.60
N ASN A 33 -4.63 -3.30 2.57
CA ASN A 33 -5.55 -4.42 2.74
C ASN A 33 -4.85 -5.72 3.16
N LEU A 34 -3.66 -5.98 2.62
CA LEU A 34 -2.83 -7.13 3.02
C LEU A 34 -2.41 -7.03 4.49
N LEU A 35 -1.98 -5.85 4.95
CA LEU A 35 -1.68 -5.60 6.37
C LEU A 35 -2.93 -5.77 7.25
N ALA A 36 -4.08 -5.26 6.80
CA ALA A 36 -5.35 -5.42 7.52
C ALA A 36 -5.77 -6.91 7.62
N PHE A 37 -5.54 -7.69 6.57
CA PHE A 37 -5.73 -9.13 6.57
C PHE A 37 -4.79 -9.83 7.57
N HIS A 38 -3.48 -9.55 7.50
CA HIS A 38 -2.49 -10.06 8.44
C HIS A 38 -2.89 -9.81 9.90
N HIS A 39 -3.22 -8.56 10.25
CA HIS A 39 -3.64 -8.22 11.60
C HIS A 39 -4.94 -8.90 12.04
N SER A 40 -5.88 -9.10 11.11
CA SER A 40 -7.15 -9.77 11.42
C SER A 40 -6.93 -11.25 11.72
N LEU A 41 -6.03 -11.90 11.00
CA LEU A 41 -5.64 -13.28 11.24
C LEU A 41 -4.89 -13.42 12.58
N GLY A 42 -3.94 -12.52 12.86
CA GLY A 42 -3.25 -12.49 14.15
C GLY A 42 -4.21 -12.41 15.34
N ARG A 43 -5.19 -11.48 15.30
CA ARG A 43 -6.23 -11.41 16.34
C ARG A 43 -7.08 -12.67 16.44
N GLY A 44 -7.37 -13.32 15.32
CA GLY A 44 -8.08 -14.60 15.31
C GLY A 44 -7.27 -15.70 16.00
N MET A 45 -5.96 -15.75 15.75
CA MET A 45 -5.03 -16.69 16.38
C MET A 45 -4.90 -16.44 17.89
N ASP A 46 -4.89 -15.19 18.34
CA ASP A 46 -4.91 -14.85 19.76
C ASP A 46 -6.14 -15.46 20.46
N HIS A 47 -7.33 -15.31 19.86
CA HIS A 47 -8.55 -15.91 20.39
C HIS A 47 -8.52 -17.44 20.41
N LEU A 48 -7.84 -18.07 19.45
CA LEU A 48 -7.65 -19.53 19.46
C LEU A 48 -6.70 -19.95 20.59
N ASP A 49 -5.67 -19.17 20.91
CA ASP A 49 -4.80 -19.45 22.06
C ASP A 49 -5.55 -19.25 23.39
N ASP A 50 -6.37 -18.21 23.52
CA ASP A 50 -7.24 -18.02 24.69
C ASP A 50 -8.21 -19.20 24.88
N ALA A 51 -8.83 -19.66 23.77
CA ALA A 51 -9.71 -20.81 23.79
C ALA A 51 -8.94 -22.09 24.18
N ARG A 52 -7.72 -22.26 23.67
CA ARG A 52 -6.82 -23.36 24.05
C ARG A 52 -6.57 -23.39 25.56
N GLN A 53 -6.28 -22.24 26.16
CA GLN A 53 -6.07 -22.14 27.62
C GLN A 53 -7.34 -22.51 28.38
N THR A 54 -8.49 -21.96 27.97
CA THR A 54 -9.80 -22.24 28.57
C THR A 54 -10.18 -23.72 28.48
N LEU A 55 -9.95 -24.37 27.34
CA LEU A 55 -10.18 -25.80 27.14
C LEU A 55 -9.33 -26.64 28.09
N ARG A 56 -8.06 -26.24 28.31
CA ARG A 56 -7.18 -26.94 29.27
C ARG A 56 -7.70 -26.83 30.69
N GLU A 57 -8.14 -25.65 31.12
CA GLU A 57 -8.71 -25.42 32.45
C GLU A 57 -10.03 -26.17 32.67
N ALA A 58 -10.83 -26.32 31.61
CA ALA A 58 -12.05 -27.12 31.61
C ALA A 58 -11.82 -28.64 31.58
N GLY A 59 -10.56 -29.10 31.52
CA GLY A 59 -10.20 -30.53 31.50
C GLY A 59 -10.20 -31.18 30.10
N HIS A 60 -10.32 -30.39 29.03
CA HIS A 60 -10.26 -30.86 27.64
C HIS A 60 -8.83 -30.78 27.07
N SER A 61 -7.87 -31.43 27.74
CA SER A 61 -6.43 -31.32 27.39
C SER A 61 -6.10 -31.76 25.97
N ALA A 62 -6.73 -32.81 25.44
CA ALA A 62 -6.45 -33.30 24.09
C ALA A 62 -6.78 -32.25 23.01
N MET A 63 -7.92 -31.55 23.14
CA MET A 63 -8.31 -30.49 22.21
C MET A 63 -7.38 -29.27 22.32
N ALA A 64 -6.94 -28.95 23.55
CA ALA A 64 -5.97 -27.88 23.77
C ALA A 64 -4.59 -28.21 23.19
N GLU A 65 -4.17 -29.47 23.22
CA GLU A 65 -2.91 -29.92 22.61
C GLU A 65 -3.00 -29.90 21.08
N GLU A 66 -4.12 -30.35 20.50
CA GLU A 66 -4.37 -30.27 19.05
C GLU A 66 -4.32 -28.81 18.54
N LEU A 67 -4.96 -27.87 19.26
CA LEU A 67 -4.86 -26.44 18.93
C LEU A 67 -3.41 -25.94 18.98
N ARG A 68 -2.63 -26.35 19.99
CA ARG A 68 -1.24 -25.93 20.17
C ARG A 68 -0.32 -26.45 19.09
N ASP A 69 -0.43 -27.74 18.78
CA ASP A 69 0.57 -28.49 18.02
C ASP A 69 0.26 -28.53 16.53
N GLU A 70 -1.03 -28.45 16.18
CA GLU A 70 -1.46 -28.63 14.79
C GLU A 70 -2.06 -27.33 14.24
N GLN A 71 -3.03 -26.73 14.93
CA GLN A 71 -3.80 -25.64 14.35
C GLN A 71 -3.07 -24.29 14.38
N LEU A 72 -2.56 -23.87 15.54
CA LEU A 72 -1.86 -22.58 15.69
C LEU A 72 -0.55 -22.45 14.89
N PRO A 73 0.27 -23.51 14.71
CA PRO A 73 1.50 -23.40 13.94
C PRO A 73 1.30 -23.43 12.41
N THR A 74 0.09 -23.74 11.93
CA THR A 74 -0.18 -23.96 10.50
C THR A 74 -0.11 -22.64 9.72
N GLY A 75 0.71 -22.60 8.69
CA GLY A 75 0.73 -21.52 7.72
C GLY A 75 -0.51 -21.52 6.82
N ILE A 76 -0.90 -20.34 6.32
CA ILE A 76 -2.16 -20.17 5.59
C ILE A 76 -2.04 -20.61 4.12
N ILE A 77 -0.85 -20.49 3.52
CA ILE A 77 -0.63 -20.82 2.10
C ILE A 77 0.65 -21.66 2.00
N GLY A 78 0.51 -22.98 1.87
CA GLY A 78 1.66 -23.87 1.70
C GLY A 78 2.73 -23.67 2.78
N ASP A 79 2.31 -23.67 4.05
CA ASP A 79 3.11 -23.38 5.26
C ASP A 79 3.61 -21.93 5.43
N MET A 80 3.33 -21.04 4.48
CA MET A 80 3.66 -19.62 4.61
C MET A 80 2.75 -18.91 5.61
N TRP A 81 3.37 -18.14 6.51
CA TRP A 81 2.69 -17.25 7.44
C TRP A 81 2.38 -15.91 6.77
N THR A 82 1.32 -15.25 7.24
CA THR A 82 0.86 -13.99 6.61
C THR A 82 1.87 -12.85 6.73
N TYR A 83 2.76 -12.87 7.73
CA TYR A 83 3.84 -11.87 7.81
C TYR A 83 4.87 -12.08 6.69
N GLU A 84 5.17 -13.34 6.32
CA GLU A 84 6.08 -13.63 5.21
C GLU A 84 5.49 -13.16 3.88
N LEU A 85 4.17 -13.28 3.71
CA LEU A 85 3.48 -12.70 2.56
C LEU A 85 3.57 -11.16 2.53
N VAL A 86 3.49 -10.50 3.69
CA VAL A 86 3.67 -9.05 3.81
C VAL A 86 5.10 -8.66 3.43
N GLU A 87 6.10 -9.33 4.00
CA GLU A 87 7.53 -9.07 3.74
C GLU A 87 7.89 -9.31 2.27
N ALA A 88 7.40 -10.39 1.67
CA ALA A 88 7.60 -10.68 0.26
C ALA A 88 6.93 -9.62 -0.63
N PHE A 89 5.70 -9.22 -0.31
CA PHE A 89 5.03 -8.15 -1.07
C PHE A 89 5.79 -6.83 -1.00
N GLU A 90 6.28 -6.46 0.20
CA GLU A 90 7.05 -5.24 0.41
C GLU A 90 8.36 -5.27 -0.37
N SER A 91 9.21 -6.27 -0.11
CA SER A 91 10.57 -6.32 -0.63
C SER A 91 10.67 -6.73 -2.11
N GLU A 92 9.81 -7.63 -2.59
CA GLU A 92 9.91 -8.16 -3.96
C GLU A 92 9.09 -7.37 -4.98
N PHE A 93 8.02 -6.67 -4.54
CA PHE A 93 7.10 -5.99 -5.46
C PHE A 93 6.98 -4.49 -5.18
N LEU A 94 6.61 -4.11 -3.96
CA LEU A 94 6.33 -2.71 -3.62
C LEU A 94 7.56 -1.81 -3.79
N ASP A 95 8.71 -2.23 -3.26
CA ASP A 95 9.97 -1.48 -3.36
C ASP A 95 10.39 -1.30 -4.83
N GLY A 96 10.26 -2.35 -5.65
CA GLY A 96 10.63 -2.31 -7.06
C GLY A 96 9.78 -1.33 -7.86
N VAL A 97 8.45 -1.40 -7.74
CA VAL A 97 7.55 -0.55 -8.51
C VAL A 97 7.59 0.91 -8.07
N THR A 98 7.74 1.16 -6.76
CA THR A 98 7.83 2.54 -6.21
C THR A 98 9.17 3.19 -6.54
N SER A 99 10.27 2.42 -6.54
CA SER A 99 11.58 2.90 -6.98
C SER A 99 11.55 3.28 -8.46
N PHE A 100 10.95 2.43 -9.30
CA PHE A 100 10.79 2.72 -10.73
C PHE A 100 9.97 3.99 -10.99
N GLU A 101 8.84 4.19 -10.30
CA GLU A 101 8.10 5.48 -10.39
C GLU A 101 8.98 6.66 -10.00
N GLY A 102 9.76 6.50 -8.92
CA GLY A 102 10.65 7.53 -8.43
C GLY A 102 11.71 7.93 -9.45
N GLU A 103 12.33 6.96 -10.12
CA GLU A 103 13.31 7.18 -11.18
C GLU A 103 12.68 7.90 -12.38
N VAL A 104 11.53 7.42 -12.89
CA VAL A 104 10.83 8.06 -14.02
C VAL A 104 10.44 9.51 -13.69
N ARG A 105 9.96 9.74 -12.47
CA ARG A 105 9.58 11.09 -12.02
C ARG A 105 10.80 12.00 -11.83
N GLU A 106 11.93 11.47 -11.37
CA GLU A 106 13.18 12.23 -11.30
C GLU A 106 13.63 12.66 -12.70
N ASP A 107 13.66 11.72 -13.63
CA ASP A 107 14.14 11.94 -15.00
C ASP A 107 13.25 12.89 -15.81
N LEU A 108 11.92 12.75 -15.72
CA LEU A 108 10.98 13.54 -16.54
C LEU A 108 10.57 14.85 -15.85
N ALA A 109 10.42 14.83 -14.53
CA ALA A 109 9.80 15.92 -13.78
C ALA A 109 10.69 16.50 -12.67
N ASN A 110 12.00 16.23 -12.68
CA ASN A 110 12.94 16.69 -11.63
C ASN A 110 12.42 16.38 -10.21
N GLY A 111 11.78 15.23 -10.06
CA GLY A 111 11.22 14.76 -8.78
C GLY A 111 9.87 15.37 -8.42
N GLN A 112 9.30 16.28 -9.21
CA GLN A 112 8.01 16.91 -8.91
C GLN A 112 6.85 15.89 -8.98
N ARG A 113 6.10 15.79 -7.88
CA ARG A 113 4.86 15.01 -7.79
C ARG A 113 3.64 15.85 -8.19
N HIS A 114 2.57 15.23 -8.66
CA HIS A 114 1.28 15.90 -8.92
C HIS A 114 1.36 17.01 -9.97
N VAL A 115 2.16 16.81 -11.02
CA VAL A 115 2.35 17.83 -12.07
C VAL A 115 1.03 18.15 -12.78
N THR A 116 0.21 17.14 -13.04
CA THR A 116 -1.12 17.28 -13.66
C THR A 116 -2.09 18.05 -12.76
N GLU A 117 -2.18 17.70 -11.48
CA GLU A 117 -3.07 18.37 -10.53
C GLU A 117 -2.66 19.82 -10.26
N ARG A 118 -1.36 20.12 -10.22
CA ARG A 118 -0.86 21.49 -10.10
C ARG A 118 -1.26 22.36 -11.28
N GLN A 119 -1.14 21.86 -12.51
CA GLN A 119 -1.58 22.58 -13.70
C GLN A 119 -3.10 22.81 -13.69
N GLN A 120 -3.87 21.79 -13.28
CA GLN A 120 -5.31 21.94 -13.12
C GLN A 120 -5.67 23.01 -12.07
N GLN A 121 -4.97 23.02 -10.93
CA GLN A 121 -5.12 24.05 -9.91
C GLN A 121 -4.80 25.45 -10.44
N GLN A 122 -3.76 25.60 -11.27
CA GLN A 122 -3.39 26.86 -11.91
C GLN A 122 -4.52 27.35 -12.84
N HIS A 123 -5.02 26.49 -13.73
CA HIS A 123 -6.14 26.84 -14.61
C HIS A 123 -7.41 27.25 -13.84
N TRP A 124 -7.72 26.58 -12.72
CA TRP A 124 -8.83 26.97 -11.86
C TRP A 124 -8.61 28.34 -11.21
N SER A 125 -7.38 28.62 -10.78
CA SER A 125 -6.99 29.90 -10.17
C SER A 125 -7.12 31.06 -11.18
N GLU A 126 -6.60 30.89 -12.39
CA GLU A 126 -6.67 31.90 -13.47
C GLU A 126 -8.10 32.26 -13.86
N ARG A 127 -8.98 31.24 -13.97
CA ARG A 127 -10.40 31.45 -14.22
C ARG A 127 -11.06 32.26 -13.10
N ALA A 128 -10.79 31.89 -11.86
CA ALA A 128 -11.35 32.57 -10.70
C ALA A 128 -10.91 34.05 -10.60
N ASP A 129 -9.68 34.38 -11.01
CA ASP A 129 -9.20 35.75 -10.99
C ASP A 129 -9.72 36.58 -12.18
N THR A 130 -9.94 35.95 -13.33
CA THR A 130 -10.61 36.58 -14.49
C THR A 130 -12.06 36.94 -14.16
N ASP A 131 -12.77 36.07 -13.44
CA ASP A 131 -14.16 36.30 -13.02
C ASP A 131 -14.29 37.39 -11.94
N LYS A 132 -13.24 37.67 -11.15
CA LYS A 132 -13.23 38.76 -10.17
C LYS A 132 -12.91 40.14 -10.78
N GLN A 133 -12.32 40.16 -11.97
CA GLN A 133 -11.91 41.39 -12.66
C GLN A 133 -12.95 41.90 -13.66
N ASN A 134 -13.98 41.10 -13.95
CA ASN A 134 -15.18 41.48 -14.71
C ASN A 134 -16.37 41.79 -13.79
#